data_AF-A0A3M7F164-F1
#
_entry.id   AF-A0A3M7F164-F1
#
_cell.length_a   1.000
_cell.length_b   1.000
_cell.length_c   1.000
_cell.angle_alpha   90.00
_cell.angle_beta   90.00
_cell.angle_gamma   90.00
#
_symmetry.space_group_name_H-M   'P 1'
#
loop_
_entity.id
_entity.type
_entity.pdbx_description
1 polymer ?
#
loop_
_entity_poly.entity_id
_entity_poly.type
_entity_poly.pdbx_seq_one_letter_code
_entity_poly.pdbx_strand_id
1 'polypeptide(L)'
;MSLACDSLRSVQSRSLLAAPKLRFAGEADAVAPAHVISASALVTVLSPGQVLPDPEPRTMEKEEWQENLNVKLICKDCQEDPPNLFDDHASGDIMCDSCGLVLSQRNIDMSSEWRTFSNDDQGGDDPSRVGDGPNALLNGAQLNTGIAFGDGGMRNKELHRAQNKANLDKGNKQLLQAYKQIGAFCDSWQLSPAATETAKHLYKDAEESRLFKGKSQEALIAGCLFLACRRNNVPRSFREVMDLTSVTKKEIGRTFKLLESFLMNKDKEAKRQGGAVAMTGGVVAFDEEYKGSGNADPSELCNRYCSMLNMDQRTSNVAIALAKRMTSTGALAGRSPLSSAAACIYMAGHLMGQPKSPRDIQNVAHVSDSTIRHAYKLLFNEKDKLLTEEILSRGVDPERLPKP
;
A
#
# COMPACT_ATOMS: atom_id res chain seq x y z
N MET A 1 28.06 -53.55 16.88
CA MET A 1 27.88 -52.13 16.53
C MET A 1 26.51 -51.74 17.08
N SER A 2 26.33 -51.53 18.39
CA SER A 2 26.61 -50.29 19.15
C SER A 2 26.14 -49.07 18.34
N LEU A 3 25.09 -48.33 18.70
CA LEU A 3 24.60 -47.94 20.03
C LEU A 3 23.06 -47.88 20.07
N ALA A 4 22.53 -48.31 21.22
CA ALA A 4 21.15 -48.23 21.65
C ALA A 4 20.89 -46.88 22.35
N CYS A 5 19.64 -46.40 22.27
CA CYS A 5 19.14 -45.27 23.06
C CYS A 5 18.03 -45.77 24.00
N ASP A 6 18.47 -46.45 25.04
CA ASP A 6 17.82 -46.52 26.36
C ASP A 6 18.20 -45.19 27.08
N SER A 7 17.43 -44.50 27.92
CA SER A 7 16.31 -44.90 28.75
C SER A 7 15.94 -43.72 29.69
N LEU A 8 14.73 -43.77 30.26
CA LEU A 8 14.31 -43.26 31.58
C LEU A 8 13.83 -41.81 31.80
N ARG A 9 12.52 -41.79 32.09
CA ARG A 9 11.81 -40.93 33.05
C ARG A 9 12.44 -40.95 34.45
N SER A 10 12.47 -39.80 35.13
CA SER A 10 12.10 -39.61 36.55
C SER A 10 11.97 -38.09 36.79
N VAL A 11 10.79 -37.55 37.11
CA VAL A 11 10.16 -37.39 38.44
C VAL A 11 10.91 -36.45 39.39
N GLN A 12 10.15 -35.44 39.86
CA GLN A 12 10.21 -34.68 41.12
C GLN A 12 10.66 -33.19 41.13
N SER A 13 9.61 -32.35 41.28
CA SER A 13 9.46 -31.25 42.26
C SER A 13 10.53 -30.16 42.37
N ARG A 14 10.15 -28.93 42.02
CA ARG A 14 10.26 -27.78 42.93
C ARG A 14 9.28 -26.66 42.57
N SER A 15 8.75 -26.11 43.64
CA SER A 15 7.64 -25.17 43.80
C SER A 15 8.09 -23.70 43.72
N LEU A 16 7.16 -22.86 43.26
CA LEU A 16 6.85 -21.48 43.68
C LEU A 16 7.85 -20.34 43.38
N LEU A 17 7.41 -19.41 42.51
CA LEU A 17 7.31 -17.94 42.71
C LEU A 17 6.86 -17.32 41.37
N ALA A 18 5.56 -17.04 41.19
CA ALA A 18 4.89 -15.75 41.47
C ALA A 18 4.91 -14.76 40.27
N ALA A 19 3.76 -14.63 39.60
CA ALA A 19 3.38 -13.48 38.77
C ALA A 19 1.84 -13.32 38.80
N PRO A 20 1.29 -12.11 38.64
CA PRO A 20 0.28 -11.59 39.57
C PRO A 20 -1.18 -11.89 39.20
N LYS A 21 -1.98 -12.06 40.25
CA LYS A 21 -3.45 -12.08 40.22
C LYS A 21 -3.99 -10.72 39.79
N LEU A 22 -4.60 -10.64 38.60
CA LEU A 22 -5.66 -9.67 38.34
C LEU A 22 -6.95 -10.24 38.90
N ARG A 23 -7.42 -9.61 39.97
CA ARG A 23 -8.70 -9.89 40.62
C ARG A 23 -9.82 -9.50 39.65
N PHE A 24 -10.54 -10.47 39.09
CA PHE A 24 -11.93 -10.27 38.72
C PHE A 24 -12.75 -10.67 39.93
N ALA A 25 -13.20 -9.65 40.67
CA ALA A 25 -14.23 -9.81 41.67
C ALA A 25 -15.49 -10.29 40.95
N GLY A 26 -16.10 -11.35 41.48
CA GLY A 26 -17.43 -11.73 41.09
C GLY A 26 -18.41 -10.68 41.57
N GLU A 27 -19.26 -10.23 40.67
CA GLU A 27 -20.56 -9.71 41.02
C GLU A 27 -21.56 -10.34 40.06
N ALA A 28 -22.45 -11.13 40.65
CA ALA A 28 -23.61 -11.66 39.99
C ALA A 28 -24.61 -10.51 39.85
N ASP A 29 -24.69 -9.92 38.67
CA ASP A 29 -25.79 -9.02 38.29
C ASP A 29 -26.68 -9.78 37.30
N ALA A 30 -27.72 -10.43 37.80
CA ALA A 30 -29.02 -9.79 37.97
C ALA A 30 -29.58 -9.35 36.62
N VAL A 31 -30.34 -10.27 36.03
CA VAL A 31 -31.40 -9.98 35.07
C VAL A 31 -32.25 -8.81 35.57
N ALA A 32 -32.43 -7.80 34.71
CA ALA A 32 -33.52 -6.79 34.61
C ALA A 32 -32.99 -5.35 34.47
N PRO A 33 -33.75 -4.37 33.93
CA PRO A 33 -35.17 -4.42 33.61
C PRO A 33 -35.56 -3.93 32.20
N ALA A 34 -36.80 -4.26 31.87
CA ALA A 34 -37.61 -3.67 30.82
C ALA A 34 -37.44 -2.14 30.74
N HIS A 35 -37.38 -1.64 29.51
CA HIS A 35 -37.51 -0.23 29.20
C HIS A 35 -38.75 0.35 29.90
N VAL A 36 -38.52 1.18 30.90
CA VAL A 36 -39.49 2.13 31.43
C VAL A 36 -39.74 3.13 30.31
N ILE A 37 -40.81 2.92 29.55
CA ILE A 37 -41.38 3.93 28.68
C ILE A 37 -41.89 5.03 29.61
N SER A 38 -41.22 6.19 29.59
CA SER A 38 -41.70 7.41 30.22
C SER A 38 -43.05 7.79 29.60
N ALA A 39 -44.13 7.39 30.26
CA ALA A 39 -45.48 7.79 29.93
C ALA A 39 -45.72 9.23 30.42
N SER A 40 -45.18 10.21 29.71
CA SER A 40 -45.70 11.58 29.73
C SER A 40 -46.70 11.73 28.59
N ALA A 41 -47.83 11.05 28.69
CA ALA A 41 -49.00 11.33 27.87
C ALA A 41 -49.90 12.27 28.68
N LEU A 42 -49.99 13.53 28.23
CA LEU A 42 -51.06 14.44 28.63
C LEU A 42 -52.41 13.73 28.38
N VAL A 43 -53.11 13.41 29.46
CA VAL A 43 -54.49 12.90 29.38
C VAL A 43 -55.38 14.07 29.02
N THR A 44 -55.53 14.33 27.73
CA THR A 44 -56.59 15.19 27.21
C THR A 44 -57.90 14.42 27.33
N VAL A 45 -58.79 14.86 28.21
CA VAL A 45 -60.14 14.30 28.35
C VAL A 45 -60.91 14.64 27.07
N LEU A 46 -61.20 13.63 26.24
CA LEU A 46 -62.00 13.79 25.02
C LEU A 46 -63.48 13.45 25.30
N SER A 47 -64.37 14.17 24.63
CA SER A 47 -65.84 14.11 24.75
C SER A 47 -66.41 12.77 24.25
N PRO A 48 -67.58 12.30 24.73
CA PRO A 48 -68.12 10.99 24.38
C PRO A 48 -68.50 10.92 22.89
N GLY A 49 -67.70 10.20 22.10
CA GLY A 49 -67.99 9.97 20.67
C GLY A 49 -66.79 9.91 19.72
N GLN A 50 -65.56 10.17 20.16
CA GLN A 50 -64.38 10.06 19.30
C GLN A 50 -63.79 8.64 19.31
N VAL A 51 -63.90 7.95 18.18
CA VAL A 51 -63.19 6.69 17.90
C VAL A 51 -61.77 7.04 17.47
N LEU A 52 -60.76 6.51 18.19
CA LEU A 52 -59.37 6.56 17.74
C LEU A 52 -59.23 5.69 16.47
N PRO A 53 -58.62 6.18 15.38
CA PRO A 53 -58.31 5.32 14.25
C PRO A 53 -57.34 4.23 14.71
N ASP A 54 -57.65 2.97 14.38
CA ASP A 54 -56.80 1.84 14.70
C ASP A 54 -55.37 2.10 14.17
N PRO A 55 -54.32 1.78 14.95
CA PRO A 55 -52.96 1.98 14.50
C PRO A 55 -52.71 1.14 13.24
N GLU A 56 -52.32 1.81 12.15
CA GLU A 56 -51.98 1.13 10.90
C GLU A 56 -50.97 0.00 11.18
N PRO A 57 -51.16 -1.19 10.59
CA PRO A 57 -50.26 -2.31 10.83
C PRO A 57 -48.85 -1.88 10.40
N ARG A 58 -47.92 -1.85 11.37
CA ARG A 58 -46.51 -1.61 11.09
C ARG A 58 -46.09 -2.62 10.03
N THR A 59 -45.81 -2.14 8.83
CA THR A 59 -45.19 -2.94 7.79
C THR A 59 -43.85 -3.38 8.38
N MET A 60 -43.72 -4.67 8.70
CA MET A 60 -42.43 -5.25 9.03
C MET A 60 -41.57 -5.04 7.79
N GLU A 61 -40.62 -4.10 7.88
CA GLU A 61 -39.55 -3.99 6.90
C GLU A 61 -38.91 -5.38 6.86
N LYS A 62 -38.99 -6.05 5.71
CA LYS A 62 -38.27 -7.31 5.53
C LYS A 62 -36.80 -6.97 5.72
N GLU A 63 -36.24 -7.37 6.86
CA GLU A 63 -34.80 -7.33 7.07
C GLU A 63 -34.16 -7.97 5.83
N GLU A 64 -33.33 -7.20 5.14
CA GLU A 64 -32.57 -7.69 4.02
C GLU A 64 -31.82 -8.94 4.49
N TRP A 65 -31.91 -10.03 3.73
CA TRP A 65 -31.20 -11.27 4.07
C TRP A 65 -29.72 -10.94 4.28
N GLN A 66 -29.23 -11.13 5.51
CA GLN A 66 -27.82 -11.03 5.85
C GLN A 66 -27.25 -12.44 5.92
N GLU A 67 -26.13 -12.68 5.23
CA GLU A 67 -25.42 -13.94 5.31
C GLU A 67 -24.90 -14.13 6.75
N ASN A 68 -25.32 -15.21 7.41
CA ASN A 68 -24.84 -15.54 8.75
C ASN A 68 -23.38 -16.03 8.68
N LEU A 69 -22.42 -15.11 8.75
CA LEU A 69 -20.98 -15.40 8.77
C LEU A 69 -20.50 -16.17 10.02
N ASN A 70 -21.40 -16.51 10.94
CA ASN A 70 -21.13 -17.27 12.16
C ASN A 70 -21.27 -18.80 11.97
N VAL A 71 -21.43 -19.30 10.75
CA VAL A 71 -21.40 -20.75 10.48
C VAL A 71 -19.96 -21.24 10.59
N LYS A 72 -19.51 -21.52 11.81
CA LYS A 72 -18.23 -22.19 12.06
C LYS A 72 -18.36 -23.67 11.68
N LEU A 73 -17.53 -24.15 10.76
CA LEU A 73 -17.38 -25.58 10.52
C LEU A 73 -16.70 -26.18 11.76
N ILE A 74 -17.42 -27.00 12.54
CA ILE A 74 -16.91 -27.59 13.79
C ILE A 74 -17.14 -29.10 13.73
N CYS A 75 -16.15 -29.86 14.19
CA CYS A 75 -16.27 -31.30 14.31
C CYS A 75 -17.36 -31.68 15.34
N LYS A 76 -18.26 -32.59 14.93
CA LYS A 76 -19.38 -33.05 15.77
C LYS A 76 -18.92 -33.74 17.07
N ASP A 77 -17.79 -34.43 17.01
CA ASP A 77 -17.31 -35.27 18.11
C ASP A 77 -16.35 -34.51 19.06
N CYS A 78 -15.51 -33.61 18.52
CA CYS A 78 -14.53 -32.88 19.35
C CYS A 78 -15.05 -31.56 19.90
N GLN A 79 -15.88 -30.83 19.14
CA GLN A 79 -16.43 -29.51 19.51
C GLN A 79 -15.40 -28.53 20.11
N GLU A 80 -14.17 -28.52 19.58
CA GLU A 80 -13.11 -27.61 20.00
C GLU A 80 -13.30 -26.20 19.39
N ASP A 81 -13.03 -25.13 20.15
CA ASP A 81 -13.02 -23.73 19.68
C ASP A 81 -11.66 -23.08 20.05
N PRO A 82 -10.78 -22.76 19.08
CA PRO A 82 -10.95 -22.87 17.62
C PRO A 82 -10.88 -24.33 17.10
N PRO A 83 -11.67 -24.68 16.06
CA PRO A 83 -11.70 -26.05 15.53
C PRO A 83 -10.41 -26.38 14.77
N ASN A 84 -9.76 -27.50 15.12
CA ASN A 84 -8.56 -27.99 14.45
C ASN A 84 -8.93 -28.84 13.22
N LEU A 85 -9.07 -28.17 12.07
CA LEU A 85 -9.44 -28.77 10.79
C LEU A 85 -8.29 -28.68 9.79
N PHE A 86 -8.07 -29.75 9.05
CA PHE A 86 -7.06 -29.89 8.01
C PHE A 86 -7.73 -30.23 6.68
N ASP A 87 -7.30 -29.58 5.60
CA ASP A 87 -7.77 -29.86 4.24
C ASP A 87 -6.76 -30.76 3.52
N ASP A 88 -7.11 -32.02 3.30
CA ASP A 88 -6.32 -32.95 2.51
C ASP A 88 -6.61 -32.76 1.02
N HIS A 89 -5.74 -32.02 0.35
CA HIS A 89 -5.89 -31.68 -1.06
C HIS A 89 -5.71 -32.90 -1.98
N ALA A 90 -5.01 -33.96 -1.54
CA ALA A 90 -4.80 -35.15 -2.36
C ALA A 90 -6.09 -35.99 -2.50
N SER A 91 -6.87 -36.04 -1.42
CA SER A 91 -8.16 -36.74 -1.38
C SER A 91 -9.34 -35.80 -1.68
N GLY A 92 -9.15 -34.48 -1.47
CA GLY A 92 -10.18 -33.46 -1.53
C GLY A 92 -11.09 -33.49 -0.30
N ASP A 93 -10.57 -33.83 0.88
CA ASP A 93 -11.38 -34.06 2.08
C ASP A 93 -10.99 -33.10 3.21
N ILE A 94 -11.98 -32.53 3.90
CA ILE A 94 -11.74 -31.73 5.12
C ILE A 94 -11.86 -32.65 6.34
N MET A 95 -10.77 -32.78 7.07
CA MET A 95 -10.57 -33.71 8.17
C MET A 95 -10.40 -32.98 9.50
N CYS A 96 -10.93 -33.52 10.59
CA CYS A 96 -10.55 -33.07 11.93
C CYS A 96 -9.28 -33.79 12.38
N ASP A 97 -8.25 -33.04 12.75
CA ASP A 97 -6.95 -33.60 13.17
C ASP A 97 -7.02 -34.29 14.55
N SER A 98 -7.91 -33.81 15.43
CA SER A 98 -8.07 -34.36 16.79
C SER A 98 -8.74 -35.74 16.85
N CYS A 99 -9.65 -36.07 15.91
CA CYS A 99 -10.40 -37.34 15.91
C CYS A 99 -10.37 -38.12 14.58
N GLY A 100 -9.83 -37.55 13.50
CA GLY A 100 -9.82 -38.17 12.17
C GLY A 100 -11.17 -38.21 11.47
N LEU A 101 -12.20 -37.51 11.95
CA LEU A 101 -13.51 -37.45 11.30
C LEU A 101 -13.45 -36.63 10.01
N VAL A 102 -13.94 -37.21 8.91
CA VAL A 102 -14.15 -36.50 7.64
C VAL A 102 -15.41 -35.63 7.75
N LEU A 103 -15.28 -34.31 7.61
CA LEU A 103 -16.39 -33.36 7.65
C LEU A 103 -16.97 -33.06 6.27
N SER A 104 -16.11 -32.97 5.25
CA SER A 104 -16.49 -32.76 3.86
C SER A 104 -15.68 -33.69 2.97
N GLN A 105 -16.34 -34.31 1.98
CA GLN A 105 -15.70 -35.19 1.01
C GLN A 105 -15.77 -34.57 -0.38
N ARG A 106 -14.73 -34.79 -1.19
CA ARG A 106 -14.67 -34.31 -2.59
C ARG A 106 -14.88 -32.80 -2.72
N ASN A 107 -14.26 -32.05 -1.83
CA ASN A 107 -14.17 -30.61 -1.92
C ASN A 107 -13.47 -30.22 -3.23
N ILE A 108 -13.96 -29.14 -3.84
CA ILE A 108 -13.33 -28.60 -5.05
C ILE A 108 -12.11 -27.81 -4.58
N ASP A 109 -10.94 -28.18 -5.08
CA ASP A 109 -9.72 -27.44 -4.79
C ASP A 109 -9.75 -26.08 -5.48
N MET A 110 -9.76 -25.02 -4.68
CA MET A 110 -9.67 -23.63 -5.14
C MET A 110 -8.22 -23.12 -5.14
N SER A 111 -7.25 -23.99 -4.83
CA SER A 111 -5.83 -23.70 -4.95
C SER A 111 -5.43 -23.47 -6.41
N SER A 112 -4.16 -23.13 -6.63
CA SER A 112 -3.64 -22.84 -7.95
C SER A 112 -3.89 -24.01 -8.91
N GLU A 113 -4.50 -23.72 -10.06
CA GLU A 113 -4.72 -24.71 -11.11
C GLU A 113 -3.42 -25.46 -11.40
N TRP A 114 -3.52 -26.78 -11.57
CA TRP A 114 -2.38 -27.61 -11.93
C TRP A 114 -1.76 -27.07 -13.23
N ARG A 115 -0.48 -26.70 -13.19
CA ARG A 115 0.28 -26.32 -14.39
C ARG A 115 0.27 -27.50 -15.36
N THR A 116 -0.59 -27.47 -16.36
CA THR A 116 -0.49 -28.36 -17.50
C THR A 116 0.72 -27.89 -18.31
N PHE A 117 1.66 -28.80 -18.60
CA PHE A 117 2.83 -28.49 -19.44
C PHE A 117 2.42 -28.02 -20.86
N SER A 118 1.16 -28.21 -21.24
CA SER A 118 0.54 -27.66 -22.44
C SER A 118 0.33 -26.14 -22.41
N ASN A 119 0.41 -25.50 -21.24
CA ASN A 119 0.22 -24.07 -21.05
C ASN A 119 1.52 -23.25 -21.29
N ASP A 120 2.68 -23.91 -21.26
CA ASP A 120 4.01 -23.26 -21.31
C ASP A 120 4.65 -23.33 -22.71
N ASP A 121 4.09 -24.15 -23.62
CA ASP A 121 4.63 -24.32 -24.97
C ASP A 121 3.98 -23.33 -25.95
N GLN A 122 4.63 -22.17 -26.09
CA GLN A 122 4.65 -21.37 -27.32
C GLN A 122 3.29 -21.00 -27.94
N GLY A 123 2.45 -20.30 -27.19
CA GLY A 123 1.29 -19.58 -27.75
C GLY A 123 0.07 -20.44 -28.04
N GLY A 124 -0.07 -21.58 -27.35
CA GLY A 124 -1.31 -22.34 -27.30
C GLY A 124 -2.34 -21.70 -26.36
N ASP A 125 -3.60 -21.67 -26.81
CA ASP A 125 -4.76 -21.36 -25.96
C ASP A 125 -4.94 -22.47 -24.91
N ASP A 126 -4.95 -22.12 -23.62
CA ASP A 126 -5.24 -23.05 -22.53
C ASP A 126 -6.70 -23.56 -22.64
N PRO A 127 -6.92 -24.84 -22.99
CA PRO A 127 -8.28 -25.36 -23.18
C PRO A 127 -9.07 -25.47 -21.88
N SER A 128 -8.39 -25.42 -20.73
CA SER A 128 -9.00 -25.56 -19.40
C SER A 128 -9.44 -24.20 -18.83
N ARG A 129 -8.87 -23.09 -19.31
CA ARG A 129 -9.19 -21.74 -18.86
C ARG A 129 -10.54 -21.29 -19.41
N VAL A 130 -11.58 -21.43 -18.58
CA VAL A 130 -12.96 -21.05 -18.91
C VAL A 130 -13.28 -19.57 -18.68
N GLY A 131 -12.33 -18.79 -18.16
CA GLY A 131 -12.49 -17.36 -17.92
C GLY A 131 -11.18 -16.65 -17.56
N ASP A 132 -11.17 -15.33 -17.71
CA ASP A 132 -10.08 -14.49 -17.21
C ASP A 132 -10.44 -13.92 -15.83
N GLY A 133 -9.42 -13.62 -15.02
CA GLY A 133 -9.61 -13.04 -13.70
C GLY A 133 -10.14 -11.60 -13.79
N PRO A 134 -11.06 -11.17 -12.90
CA PRO A 134 -11.52 -9.79 -12.89
C PRO A 134 -10.38 -8.85 -12.51
N ASN A 135 -10.15 -7.80 -13.30
CA ASN A 135 -9.18 -6.78 -12.94
C ASN A 135 -9.75 -5.86 -11.85
N ALA A 136 -9.31 -6.01 -10.60
CA ALA A 136 -9.81 -5.20 -9.48
C ALA A 136 -9.60 -3.68 -9.65
N LEU A 137 -8.76 -3.23 -10.60
CA LEU A 137 -8.55 -1.81 -10.91
C LEU A 137 -9.63 -1.18 -11.80
N LEU A 138 -10.51 -1.96 -12.42
CA LEU A 138 -11.62 -1.42 -13.21
C LEU A 138 -12.90 -1.38 -12.38
N ASN A 139 -13.88 -0.62 -12.85
CA ASN A 139 -15.15 -0.46 -12.16
C ASN A 139 -16.15 -1.51 -12.65
N GLY A 140 -16.83 -2.16 -11.71
CA GLY A 140 -17.87 -3.15 -11.98
C GLY A 140 -17.35 -4.49 -12.51
N ALA A 141 -18.29 -5.36 -12.88
CA ALA A 141 -17.99 -6.65 -13.50
C ALA A 141 -17.61 -6.41 -14.98
N GLN A 142 -16.38 -6.76 -15.35
CA GLN A 142 -15.84 -6.61 -16.71
C GLN A 142 -16.41 -7.67 -17.67
N LEU A 143 -17.70 -7.56 -17.96
CA LEU A 143 -18.46 -8.57 -18.73
C LEU A 143 -18.30 -8.42 -20.26
N ASN A 144 -17.43 -7.53 -20.72
CA ASN A 144 -17.26 -7.22 -22.14
C ASN A 144 -16.09 -8.01 -22.72
N THR A 145 -16.35 -8.81 -23.77
CA THR A 145 -15.30 -9.45 -24.57
C THR A 145 -14.87 -8.53 -25.72
N GLY A 146 -13.63 -8.66 -26.20
CA GLY A 146 -13.11 -7.92 -27.36
C GLY A 146 -13.08 -8.80 -28.62
N ILE A 147 -13.59 -8.32 -29.76
CA ILE A 147 -13.43 -9.02 -31.04
C ILE A 147 -12.05 -8.66 -31.61
N ALA A 148 -11.10 -9.61 -31.57
CA ALA A 148 -9.77 -9.43 -32.13
C ALA A 148 -9.74 -9.60 -33.67
N PHE A 149 -8.72 -9.03 -34.30
CA PHE A 149 -8.45 -9.25 -35.72
C PHE A 149 -7.75 -10.61 -35.90
N GLY A 150 -8.53 -11.66 -36.11
CA GLY A 150 -8.04 -13.00 -36.45
C GLY A 150 -8.32 -13.40 -37.90
N ASP A 151 -8.39 -14.71 -38.13
CA ASP A 151 -8.51 -15.38 -39.44
C ASP A 151 -9.81 -15.11 -40.24
N GLY A 152 -10.69 -14.23 -39.72
CA GLY A 152 -12.02 -13.93 -40.28
C GLY A 152 -12.08 -12.85 -41.38
N GLY A 153 -10.94 -12.45 -41.96
CA GLY A 153 -10.89 -11.52 -43.09
C GLY A 153 -11.58 -10.15 -42.87
N MET A 154 -12.19 -9.60 -43.92
CA MET A 154 -12.75 -8.23 -43.94
C MET A 154 -13.95 -8.02 -42.98
N ARG A 155 -14.72 -9.08 -42.66
CA ARG A 155 -15.89 -9.02 -41.75
C ARG A 155 -15.50 -8.69 -40.32
N ASN A 156 -14.32 -9.12 -39.85
CA ASN A 156 -13.79 -8.76 -38.54
C ASN A 156 -13.62 -7.25 -38.39
N LYS A 157 -13.26 -6.55 -39.47
CA LYS A 157 -13.10 -5.09 -39.48
C LYS A 157 -14.43 -4.35 -39.34
N GLU A 158 -15.50 -4.89 -39.91
CA GLU A 158 -16.86 -4.33 -39.76
C GLU A 158 -17.41 -4.60 -38.36
N LEU A 159 -17.24 -5.82 -37.84
CA LEU A 159 -17.64 -6.18 -36.49
C LEU A 159 -16.90 -5.37 -35.43
N HIS A 160 -15.58 -5.18 -35.56
CA HIS A 160 -14.80 -4.34 -34.65
C HIS A 160 -15.25 -2.86 -34.68
N ARG A 161 -15.68 -2.35 -35.84
CA ARG A 161 -16.28 -1.01 -35.93
C ARG A 161 -17.65 -0.94 -35.25
N ALA A 162 -18.49 -1.95 -35.45
CA ALA A 162 -19.80 -2.04 -34.80
C ALA A 162 -19.64 -2.16 -33.27
N GLN A 163 -18.69 -2.96 -32.80
CA GLN A 163 -18.39 -3.12 -31.38
C GLN A 163 -17.90 -1.82 -30.74
N ASN A 164 -16.98 -1.10 -31.38
CA ASN A 164 -16.52 0.21 -30.88
C ASN A 164 -17.64 1.26 -30.80
N LYS A 165 -18.71 1.09 -31.57
CA LYS A 165 -19.90 1.94 -31.53
C LYS A 165 -20.89 1.51 -30.42
N ALA A 166 -20.99 0.21 -30.17
CA ALA A 166 -21.89 -0.36 -29.15
C ALA A 166 -21.31 -0.28 -27.73
N ASN A 167 -19.98 -0.28 -27.58
CA ASN A 167 -19.32 -0.32 -26.27
C ASN A 167 -19.47 1.03 -25.54
N LEU A 168 -20.40 1.09 -24.58
CA LEU A 168 -20.85 2.32 -23.94
C LEU A 168 -20.16 2.62 -22.60
N ASP A 169 -19.10 1.90 -22.25
CA ASP A 169 -18.40 2.09 -20.98
C ASP A 169 -17.35 3.20 -21.05
N LYS A 170 -17.83 4.44 -21.06
CA LYS A 170 -16.98 5.64 -21.14
C LYS A 170 -16.08 5.80 -19.91
N GLY A 171 -16.54 5.37 -18.73
CA GLY A 171 -15.80 5.49 -17.48
C GLY A 171 -14.57 4.58 -17.46
N ASN A 172 -14.75 3.29 -17.73
CA ASN A 172 -13.62 2.35 -17.78
C ASN A 172 -12.67 2.65 -18.94
N LYS A 173 -13.15 3.20 -20.06
CA LYS A 173 -12.27 3.65 -21.15
C LYS A 173 -11.35 4.80 -20.72
N GLN A 174 -11.87 5.76 -19.95
CA GLN A 174 -11.08 6.88 -19.42
C GLN A 174 -10.04 6.39 -18.40
N LEU A 175 -10.43 5.49 -17.49
CA LEU A 175 -9.52 4.82 -16.54
C LEU A 175 -8.40 4.06 -17.27
N LEU A 176 -8.73 3.28 -18.30
CA LEU A 176 -7.75 2.51 -19.06
C LEU A 176 -6.77 3.41 -19.83
N GLN A 177 -7.24 4.55 -20.34
CA GLN A 177 -6.35 5.55 -20.96
C GLN A 177 -5.38 6.13 -19.92
N ALA A 178 -5.86 6.46 -18.72
CA ALA A 178 -5.02 6.94 -17.63
C ALA A 178 -4.00 5.87 -17.17
N TYR A 179 -4.40 4.61 -17.05
CA TYR A 179 -3.49 3.51 -16.70
C TYR A 179 -2.39 3.27 -17.74
N LYS A 180 -2.71 3.44 -19.03
CA LYS A 180 -1.70 3.41 -20.10
C LYS A 180 -0.70 4.55 -19.97
N GLN A 181 -1.17 5.76 -19.66
CA GLN A 181 -0.29 6.91 -19.43
C GLN A 181 0.58 6.73 -18.19
N ILE A 182 0.00 6.27 -17.07
CA ILE A 182 0.73 5.95 -15.83
C ILE A 182 1.81 4.89 -16.11
N GLY A 183 1.46 3.81 -16.84
CA GLY A 183 2.42 2.78 -17.25
C GLY A 183 3.59 3.38 -18.03
N ALA A 184 3.31 4.17 -19.07
CA ALA A 184 4.35 4.81 -19.87
C ALA A 184 5.28 5.75 -19.05
N PHE A 185 4.74 6.45 -18.05
CA PHE A 185 5.55 7.29 -17.16
C PHE A 185 6.36 6.47 -16.15
N CYS A 186 5.81 5.37 -15.64
CA CYS A 186 6.55 4.46 -14.76
C CYS A 186 7.70 3.76 -15.51
N ASP A 187 7.46 3.36 -16.76
CA ASP A 187 8.44 2.68 -17.61
C ASP A 187 9.61 3.63 -17.95
N SER A 188 9.33 4.91 -18.23
CA SER A 188 10.37 5.90 -18.52
C SER A 188 11.30 6.16 -17.32
N TRP A 189 10.79 6.02 -16.10
CA TRP A 189 11.58 6.09 -14.86
C TRP A 189 12.06 4.74 -14.33
N GLN A 190 11.75 3.64 -15.02
CA GLN A 190 12.11 2.27 -14.64
C GLN A 190 11.68 1.95 -13.19
N LEU A 191 10.43 2.29 -12.84
CA LEU A 191 9.86 1.97 -11.52
C LEU A 191 9.55 0.47 -11.39
N SER A 192 9.51 -0.01 -10.15
CA SER A 192 9.05 -1.36 -9.87
C SER A 192 7.57 -1.54 -10.28
N PRO A 193 7.16 -2.77 -10.67
CA PRO A 193 5.76 -3.04 -10.99
C PRO A 193 4.83 -2.79 -9.80
N ALA A 194 5.31 -3.01 -8.56
CA ALA A 194 4.59 -2.67 -7.34
C ALA A 194 4.28 -1.17 -7.25
N ALA A 195 5.24 -0.29 -7.56
CA ALA A 195 5.01 1.15 -7.55
C ALA A 195 4.00 1.57 -8.63
N THR A 196 4.06 0.96 -9.80
CA THR A 196 3.09 1.20 -10.88
C THR A 196 1.68 0.81 -10.48
N GLU A 197 1.52 -0.33 -9.81
CA GLU A 197 0.21 -0.80 -9.35
C GLU A 197 -0.37 0.10 -8.24
N THR A 198 0.46 0.52 -7.28
CA THR A 198 0.03 1.49 -6.26
C THR A 198 -0.39 2.82 -6.88
N ALA A 199 0.26 3.28 -7.96
CA ALA A 199 -0.12 4.50 -8.66
C ALA A 199 -1.49 4.37 -9.35
N LYS A 200 -1.78 3.22 -9.98
CA LYS A 200 -3.08 2.93 -10.58
C LYS A 200 -4.19 2.87 -9.54
N HIS A 201 -3.94 2.19 -8.41
CA HIS A 201 -4.91 2.11 -7.31
C HIS A 201 -5.23 3.50 -6.73
N LEU A 202 -4.20 4.33 -6.49
CA LEU A 202 -4.39 5.71 -6.03
C LEU A 202 -5.18 6.56 -7.03
N TYR A 203 -4.97 6.34 -8.33
CA TYR A 203 -5.72 7.04 -9.38
C TYR A 203 -7.20 6.62 -9.38
N LYS A 204 -7.48 5.31 -9.27
CA LYS A 204 -8.85 4.79 -9.13
C LYS A 204 -9.58 5.41 -7.94
N ASP A 205 -8.96 5.33 -6.76
CA ASP A 205 -9.51 5.89 -5.53
C ASP A 205 -9.81 7.39 -5.66
N ALA A 206 -8.91 8.14 -6.31
CA ALA A 206 -9.08 9.57 -6.52
C ALA A 206 -10.25 9.88 -7.48
N GLU A 207 -10.41 9.11 -8.55
CA GLU A 207 -11.50 9.30 -9.51
C GLU A 207 -12.87 8.95 -8.90
N GLU A 208 -12.96 7.86 -8.13
CA GLU A 208 -14.18 7.44 -7.42
C GLU A 208 -14.64 8.48 -6.39
N SER A 209 -13.72 9.15 -5.71
CA SER A 209 -14.02 10.15 -4.69
C SER A 209 -14.69 11.43 -5.22
N ARG A 210 -14.68 11.65 -6.54
CA ARG A 210 -15.18 12.85 -7.25
C ARG A 210 -14.60 14.21 -6.80
N LEU A 211 -13.76 14.25 -5.77
CA LEU A 211 -13.08 15.46 -5.25
C LEU A 211 -12.15 16.12 -6.30
N PHE A 212 -11.70 15.34 -7.27
CA PHE A 212 -10.74 15.76 -8.30
C PHE A 212 -11.43 16.15 -9.62
N LYS A 213 -12.77 16.19 -9.66
CA LYS A 213 -13.53 16.55 -10.85
C LYS A 213 -13.26 18.01 -11.22
N GLY A 214 -12.67 18.23 -12.40
CA GLY A 214 -12.30 19.55 -12.92
C GLY A 214 -10.81 19.88 -12.89
N LYS A 215 -9.97 19.01 -12.31
CA LYS A 215 -8.51 19.10 -12.46
C LYS A 215 -8.07 18.39 -13.75
N SER A 216 -6.93 18.79 -14.31
CA SER A 216 -6.36 18.11 -15.46
C SER A 216 -5.95 16.68 -15.10
N GLN A 217 -6.22 15.74 -16.01
CA GLN A 217 -5.89 14.32 -15.80
C GLN A 217 -4.38 14.13 -15.63
N GLU A 218 -3.57 14.86 -16.40
CA GLU A 218 -2.11 14.83 -16.27
C GLU A 218 -1.62 15.33 -14.90
N ALA A 219 -2.27 16.34 -14.30
CA ALA A 219 -1.92 16.81 -12.96
C ALA A 219 -2.34 15.83 -11.86
N LEU A 220 -3.42 15.09 -12.08
CA LEU A 220 -3.84 14.01 -11.19
C LEU A 220 -2.86 12.83 -11.28
N ILE A 221 -2.53 12.39 -12.50
CA ILE A 221 -1.53 11.34 -12.76
C ILE A 221 -0.19 11.70 -12.12
N ALA A 222 0.29 12.94 -12.31
CA ALA A 222 1.52 13.43 -11.69
C ALA A 222 1.49 13.37 -10.15
N GLY A 223 0.35 13.73 -9.55
CA GLY A 223 0.14 13.67 -8.10
C GLY A 223 0.15 12.24 -7.57
N CYS A 224 -0.58 11.33 -8.22
CA CYS A 224 -0.63 9.91 -7.87
C CYS A 224 0.73 9.24 -8.01
N LEU A 225 1.47 9.54 -9.09
CA LEU A 225 2.80 8.98 -9.33
C LEU A 225 3.81 9.44 -8.26
N PHE A 226 3.79 10.72 -7.90
CA PHE A 226 4.67 11.25 -6.85
C PHE A 226 4.39 10.59 -5.49
N LEU A 227 3.12 10.36 -5.17
CA LEU A 227 2.70 9.72 -3.93
C LEU A 227 3.03 8.22 -3.89
N ALA A 228 2.83 7.52 -5.01
CA ALA A 228 3.20 6.12 -5.17
C ALA A 228 4.71 5.90 -5.04
N CYS A 229 5.52 6.73 -5.69
CA CYS A 229 6.98 6.74 -5.55
C CYS A 229 7.40 6.84 -4.07
N ARG A 230 6.71 7.70 -3.32
CA ARG A 230 7.00 7.93 -1.91
C ARG A 230 6.63 6.75 -1.01
N ARG A 231 5.47 6.11 -1.24
CA ARG A 231 5.07 4.89 -0.51
C ARG A 231 6.03 3.73 -0.73
N ASN A 232 6.63 3.64 -1.92
CA ASN A 232 7.60 2.59 -2.23
C ASN A 232 9.03 2.93 -1.82
N ASN A 233 9.25 3.96 -0.98
CA ASN A 233 10.57 4.41 -0.53
C ASN A 233 11.53 4.81 -1.67
N VAL A 234 10.98 5.31 -2.78
CA VAL A 234 11.74 5.83 -3.94
C VAL A 234 11.30 7.26 -4.21
N PRO A 235 11.56 8.23 -3.30
CA PRO A 235 11.03 9.58 -3.43
C PRO A 235 11.60 10.28 -4.66
N ARG A 236 10.71 10.75 -5.54
CA ARG A 236 11.08 11.62 -6.66
C ARG A 236 10.90 13.09 -6.26
N SER A 237 11.64 13.99 -6.89
CA SER A 237 11.50 15.42 -6.66
C SER A 237 10.40 16.02 -7.52
N PHE A 238 9.80 17.14 -7.08
CA PHE A 238 8.81 17.84 -7.91
C PHE A 238 9.35 18.32 -9.27
N ARG A 239 10.67 18.53 -9.39
CA ARG A 239 11.28 18.91 -10.67
C ARG A 239 11.33 17.73 -11.62
N GLU A 240 11.73 16.55 -11.14
CA GLU A 240 11.72 15.32 -11.93
C GLU A 240 10.30 15.05 -12.47
N VAL A 241 9.25 15.18 -11.65
CA VAL A 241 7.85 14.98 -12.07
C VAL A 241 7.43 15.98 -13.14
N MET A 242 7.81 17.26 -12.98
CA MET A 242 7.49 18.32 -13.95
C MET A 242 8.11 18.04 -15.32
N ASP A 243 9.33 17.51 -15.35
CA ASP A 243 10.04 17.19 -16.60
C ASP A 243 9.35 16.04 -17.36
N LEU A 244 8.66 15.13 -16.65
CA LEU A 244 7.86 14.07 -17.27
C LEU A 244 6.47 14.52 -17.72
N THR A 245 5.69 15.11 -16.82
CA THR A 245 4.25 15.32 -17.05
C THR A 245 3.94 16.70 -17.62
N SER A 246 4.95 17.56 -17.79
CA SER A 246 4.83 18.96 -18.26
C SER A 246 3.89 19.86 -17.42
N VAL A 247 3.45 19.37 -16.26
CA VAL A 247 2.55 20.10 -15.35
C VAL A 247 3.35 21.07 -14.49
N THR A 248 2.79 22.25 -14.24
CA THR A 248 3.48 23.26 -13.42
C THR A 248 3.67 22.80 -11.96
N LYS A 249 4.80 23.14 -11.34
CA LYS A 249 5.11 22.80 -9.94
C LYS A 249 4.00 23.21 -8.94
N LYS A 250 3.31 24.32 -9.20
CA LYS A 250 2.22 24.83 -8.35
C LYS A 250 1.00 23.90 -8.40
N GLU A 251 0.66 23.38 -9.57
CA GLU A 251 -0.47 22.47 -9.76
C GLU A 251 -0.19 21.12 -9.13
N ILE A 252 1.02 20.56 -9.33
CA ILE A 252 1.45 19.31 -8.68
C ILE A 252 1.37 19.44 -7.15
N GLY A 253 1.83 20.57 -6.59
CA GLY A 253 1.73 20.82 -5.15
C GLY A 253 0.29 20.89 -4.64
N ARG A 254 -0.65 21.43 -5.43
CA ARG A 254 -2.08 21.50 -5.07
C ARG A 254 -2.77 20.14 -5.22
N THR A 255 -2.44 19.34 -6.24
CA THR A 255 -2.99 17.99 -6.40
C THR A 255 -2.47 17.06 -5.31
N PHE A 256 -1.17 17.13 -5.01
CA PHE A 256 -0.54 16.38 -3.93
C PHE A 256 -1.20 16.64 -2.57
N LYS A 257 -1.34 17.90 -2.16
CA LYS A 257 -2.00 18.24 -0.87
C LYS A 257 -3.45 17.77 -0.81
N LEU A 258 -4.18 17.84 -1.93
CA LEU A 258 -5.54 17.34 -1.98
C LEU A 258 -5.58 15.81 -1.86
N LEU A 259 -4.70 15.09 -2.56
CA LEU A 259 -4.57 13.63 -2.47
C LEU A 259 -4.18 13.18 -1.06
N GLU A 260 -3.23 13.87 -0.43
CA GLU A 260 -2.83 13.61 0.95
C GLU A 260 -4.00 13.80 1.92
N SER A 261 -4.74 14.92 1.79
CA SER A 261 -5.93 15.15 2.63
C SER A 261 -7.03 14.11 2.42
N PHE A 262 -7.16 13.61 1.19
CA PHE A 262 -8.13 12.58 0.84
C PHE A 262 -7.77 11.23 1.48
N LEU A 263 -6.51 10.82 1.39
CA LEU A 263 -6.04 9.58 2.01
C LEU A 263 -6.17 9.62 3.53
N MET A 264 -5.77 10.74 4.15
CA MET A 264 -5.95 10.91 5.60
C MET A 264 -7.42 10.83 6.03
N ASN A 265 -8.36 11.25 5.18
CA ASN A 265 -9.78 11.11 5.46
C ASN A 265 -10.26 9.66 5.30
N LYS A 266 -9.81 8.94 4.24
CA LYS A 266 -10.09 7.51 4.09
C LYS A 266 -9.55 6.69 5.27
N ASP A 267 -8.33 6.96 5.73
CA ASP A 267 -7.73 6.27 6.88
C ASP A 267 -8.52 6.54 8.17
N LYS A 268 -9.04 7.77 8.34
CA LYS A 268 -9.92 8.11 9.47
C LYS A 268 -11.28 7.42 9.39
N GLU A 269 -11.86 7.33 8.20
CA GLU A 269 -13.12 6.62 7.97
C GLU A 269 -12.96 5.13 8.21
N ALA A 270 -11.87 4.51 7.72
CA ALA A 270 -11.52 3.12 7.99
C ALA A 270 -11.32 2.87 9.49
N LYS A 271 -10.60 3.75 10.20
CA LYS A 271 -10.44 3.67 11.66
C LYS A 271 -11.78 3.86 12.42
N ARG A 272 -12.73 4.65 11.90
CA ARG A 272 -14.07 4.86 12.49
C ARG A 272 -15.02 3.69 12.26
N GLN A 273 -14.91 3.00 11.12
CA GLN A 273 -15.74 1.83 10.81
C GLN A 273 -15.31 0.55 11.54
N GLY A 274 -14.30 0.63 12.42
CA GLY A 274 -14.00 -0.39 13.41
C GLY A 274 -12.83 -1.28 13.00
N GLY A 275 -11.81 -1.30 13.85
CA GLY A 275 -10.72 -2.26 13.81
C GLY A 275 -11.23 -3.68 14.01
N ALA A 276 -11.55 -4.33 12.91
CA ALA A 276 -11.51 -5.77 12.74
C ALA A 276 -11.01 -5.99 11.32
N VAL A 277 -9.69 -6.13 11.17
CA VAL A 277 -9.08 -6.62 9.94
C VAL A 277 -9.59 -8.03 9.75
N ALA A 278 -10.71 -8.16 9.04
CA ALA A 278 -11.18 -9.44 8.54
C ALA A 278 -10.15 -9.92 7.52
N MET A 279 -9.41 -10.93 7.94
CA MET A 279 -8.57 -11.77 7.10
C MET A 279 -9.46 -12.46 6.06
N THR A 280 -9.66 -11.85 4.90
CA THR A 280 -10.23 -12.51 3.74
C THR A 280 -9.35 -12.25 2.52
N GLY A 281 -8.57 -13.28 2.18
CA GLY A 281 -7.86 -13.35 0.91
C GLY A 281 -6.40 -12.90 0.96
N GLY A 282 -5.55 -13.57 1.75
CA GLY A 282 -4.17 -13.91 1.41
C GLY A 282 -3.18 -12.81 0.98
N VAL A 283 -3.53 -11.54 1.05
CA VAL A 283 -2.65 -10.41 0.79
C VAL A 283 -2.54 -9.67 2.10
N VAL A 284 -1.39 -9.83 2.76
CA VAL A 284 -0.97 -8.98 3.87
C VAL A 284 -1.28 -7.53 3.48
N ALA A 285 -2.28 -6.94 4.13
CA ALA A 285 -2.47 -5.51 4.11
C ALA A 285 -1.15 -4.96 4.66
N PHE A 286 -0.37 -4.30 3.81
CA PHE A 286 0.71 -3.48 4.30
C PHE A 286 0.03 -2.42 5.17
N ASP A 287 0.03 -2.63 6.49
CA ASP A 287 -0.13 -1.61 7.51
C ASP A 287 1.07 -0.63 7.42
N GLU A 288 1.32 -0.10 6.24
CA GLU A 288 2.04 1.15 6.07
C GLU A 288 1.04 2.23 6.47
N GLU A 289 0.92 2.43 7.78
CA GLU A 289 0.37 3.67 8.33
C GLU A 289 1.01 4.80 7.53
N TYR A 290 0.18 5.58 6.84
CA TYR A 290 0.64 6.67 5.99
C TYR A 290 1.47 7.62 6.85
N LYS A 291 2.80 7.47 6.82
CA LYS A 291 3.73 8.39 7.44
C LYS A 291 3.51 9.70 6.72
N GLY A 292 2.75 10.60 7.37
CA GLY A 292 2.42 11.93 6.85
C GLY A 292 3.66 12.52 6.19
N SER A 293 3.48 13.05 4.98
CA SER A 293 4.58 13.35 4.07
C SER A 293 5.57 14.34 4.69
N GLY A 294 6.58 13.83 5.42
CA GLY A 294 7.73 14.60 5.86
C GLY A 294 8.48 15.18 4.66
N ASN A 295 9.44 16.07 4.85
CA ASN A 295 10.31 16.42 3.73
C ASN A 295 11.06 15.16 3.24
N ALA A 296 11.33 15.04 1.94
CA ALA A 296 12.10 13.91 1.42
C ALA A 296 13.44 13.82 2.14
N ASP A 297 13.82 12.62 2.59
CA ASP A 297 15.05 12.44 3.34
C ASP A 297 16.27 12.64 2.40
N PRO A 298 17.21 13.53 2.75
CA PRO A 298 18.37 13.81 1.91
C PRO A 298 19.19 12.54 1.57
N SER A 299 19.21 11.56 2.47
CA SER A 299 19.92 10.29 2.27
C SER A 299 19.37 9.45 1.11
N GLU A 300 18.05 9.46 0.90
CA GLU A 300 17.41 8.69 -0.17
C GLU A 300 17.66 9.32 -1.54
N LEU A 301 17.75 10.65 -1.59
CA LEU A 301 18.15 11.39 -2.78
C LEU A 301 19.62 11.17 -3.11
N CYS A 302 20.49 11.17 -2.08
CA CYS A 302 21.94 10.99 -2.25
C CYS A 302 22.27 9.72 -3.03
N ASN A 303 21.72 8.56 -2.64
CA ASN A 303 22.06 7.29 -3.28
C ASN A 303 21.86 7.34 -4.81
N ARG A 304 20.69 7.78 -5.25
CA ARG A 304 20.34 7.89 -6.67
C ARG A 304 21.20 8.88 -7.43
N TYR A 305 21.41 10.08 -6.86
CA TYR A 305 22.22 11.11 -7.51
C TYR A 305 23.68 10.67 -7.63
N CYS A 306 24.20 9.92 -6.65
CA CYS A 306 25.54 9.32 -6.74
C CYS A 306 25.62 8.30 -7.88
N SER A 307 24.59 7.47 -8.07
CA SER A 307 24.51 6.53 -9.20
C SER A 307 24.46 7.25 -10.54
N MET A 308 23.64 8.30 -10.68
CA MET A 308 23.54 9.09 -11.91
C MET A 308 24.85 9.83 -12.25
N LEU A 309 25.63 10.23 -11.24
CA LEU A 309 26.94 10.87 -11.41
C LEU A 309 28.08 9.87 -11.66
N ASN A 310 27.80 8.57 -11.69
CA ASN A 310 28.79 7.49 -11.80
C ASN A 310 29.89 7.62 -10.73
N MET A 311 29.50 7.74 -9.46
CA MET A 311 30.45 7.72 -8.34
C MET A 311 30.64 6.30 -7.80
N ASP A 312 31.81 6.04 -7.21
CA ASP A 312 32.08 4.75 -6.55
C ASP A 312 31.11 4.50 -5.37
N GLN A 313 30.84 3.23 -5.07
CA GLN A 313 29.96 2.82 -3.97
C GLN A 313 30.49 3.33 -2.62
N ARG A 314 31.83 3.36 -2.45
CA ARG A 314 32.47 3.92 -1.26
C ARG A 314 32.11 5.40 -1.07
N THR A 315 32.20 6.20 -2.13
CA THR A 315 31.83 7.62 -2.13
C THR A 315 30.35 7.82 -1.87
N SER A 316 29.50 6.98 -2.45
CA SER A 316 28.05 7.00 -2.23
C SER A 316 27.68 6.73 -0.77
N ASN A 317 28.33 5.74 -0.16
CA ASN A 317 28.14 5.41 1.26
C ASN A 317 28.59 6.54 2.19
N VAL A 318 29.66 7.25 1.85
CA VAL A 318 30.11 8.45 2.58
C VAL A 318 29.10 9.59 2.41
N ALA A 319 28.60 9.84 1.20
CA ALA A 319 27.58 10.86 0.95
C ALA A 319 26.28 10.60 1.74
N ILE A 320 25.85 9.33 1.82
CA ILE A 320 24.68 8.92 2.62
C ILE A 320 24.94 9.12 4.11
N ALA A 321 26.12 8.74 4.61
CA ALA A 321 26.49 8.93 6.02
C ALA A 321 26.50 10.42 6.39
N LEU A 322 27.10 11.27 5.55
CA LEU A 322 27.11 12.73 5.71
C LEU A 322 25.70 13.30 5.72
N ALA A 323 24.83 12.86 4.82
CA ALA A 323 23.44 13.30 4.75
C ALA A 323 22.65 12.96 6.02
N LYS A 324 22.82 11.74 6.55
CA LYS A 324 22.17 11.32 7.81
C LYS A 324 22.67 12.15 9.00
N ARG A 325 23.98 12.35 9.11
CA ARG A 325 24.59 13.14 10.19
C ARG A 325 24.19 14.61 10.11
N MET A 326 24.11 15.18 8.92
CA MET A 326 23.62 16.55 8.71
C MET A 326 22.22 16.74 9.28
N THR A 327 21.32 15.78 9.07
CA THR A 327 19.96 15.84 9.63
C THR A 327 19.98 15.76 11.16
N SER A 328 20.87 14.98 11.76
CA SER A 328 21.01 14.88 13.22
C SER A 328 21.65 16.12 13.86
N THR A 329 22.64 16.73 13.20
CA THR A 329 23.37 17.90 13.73
C THR A 329 22.64 19.22 13.45
N GLY A 330 21.77 19.27 12.44
CA GLY A 330 21.01 20.48 12.08
C GLY A 330 21.79 21.51 11.25
N ALA A 331 22.95 21.13 10.70
CA ALA A 331 23.89 22.03 10.00
C ALA A 331 23.28 22.82 8.82
N LEU A 332 22.23 22.30 8.19
CA LEU A 332 21.52 22.91 7.06
C LEU A 332 20.02 23.11 7.34
N ALA A 333 19.66 23.36 8.60
CA ALA A 333 18.30 23.69 8.98
C ALA A 333 17.75 24.87 8.15
N GLY A 334 16.54 24.73 7.61
CA GLY A 334 15.87 25.75 6.80
C GLY A 334 16.22 25.73 5.31
N ARG A 335 17.10 24.84 4.84
CA ARG A 335 17.34 24.63 3.40
C ARG A 335 16.53 23.48 2.82
N SER A 336 16.36 23.51 1.49
CA SER A 336 15.69 22.42 0.80
C SER A 336 16.55 21.13 0.83
N PRO A 337 15.93 19.95 1.02
CA PRO A 337 16.66 18.68 1.10
C PRO A 337 17.45 18.35 -0.17
N LEU A 338 17.01 18.82 -1.35
CA LEU A 338 17.77 18.69 -2.60
C LEU A 338 19.11 19.44 -2.54
N SER A 339 19.11 20.66 -1.99
CA SER A 339 20.35 21.45 -1.85
C SER A 339 21.30 20.80 -0.85
N SER A 340 20.74 20.25 0.22
CA SER A 340 21.49 19.51 1.24
C SER A 340 22.14 18.25 0.68
N ALA A 341 21.39 17.45 -0.09
CA ALA A 341 21.91 16.26 -0.78
C ALA A 341 23.01 16.62 -1.79
N ALA A 342 22.79 17.65 -2.62
CA ALA A 342 23.78 18.13 -3.59
C ALA A 342 25.09 18.58 -2.92
N ALA A 343 25.00 19.28 -1.79
CA ALA A 343 26.17 19.70 -1.01
C ALA A 343 26.91 18.51 -0.38
N CYS A 344 26.18 17.51 0.13
CA CYS A 344 26.79 16.26 0.65
C CYS A 344 27.58 15.54 -0.44
N ILE A 345 27.01 15.42 -1.63
CA ILE A 345 27.64 14.75 -2.78
C ILE A 345 28.89 15.50 -3.22
N TYR A 346 28.80 16.84 -3.32
CA TYR A 346 29.95 17.66 -3.67
C TYR A 346 31.09 17.49 -2.65
N MET A 347 30.77 17.51 -1.35
CA MET A 347 31.77 17.27 -0.31
C MET A 347 32.35 15.85 -0.36
N ALA A 348 31.51 14.82 -0.48
CA ALA A 348 31.94 13.42 -0.53
C ALA A 348 32.85 13.14 -1.75
N GLY A 349 32.56 13.75 -2.90
CA GLY A 349 33.40 13.62 -4.10
C GLY A 349 34.82 14.16 -3.89
N HIS A 350 34.97 15.31 -3.23
CA HIS A 350 36.29 15.87 -2.91
C HIS A 350 37.04 15.04 -1.87
N LEU A 351 36.33 14.55 -0.85
CA LEU A 351 36.88 13.71 0.22
C LEU A 351 37.44 12.37 -0.27
N MET A 352 36.77 11.73 -1.24
CA MET A 352 37.16 10.43 -1.80
C MET A 352 38.02 10.54 -3.07
N GLY A 353 38.39 11.77 -3.47
CA GLY A 353 39.25 12.00 -4.63
C GLY A 353 38.60 11.83 -5.99
N GLN A 354 37.27 11.83 -6.06
CA GLN A 354 36.46 11.85 -7.28
C GLN A 354 35.67 13.18 -7.36
N PRO A 355 36.33 14.33 -7.55
CA PRO A 355 35.63 15.61 -7.60
C PRO A 355 34.69 15.67 -8.81
N LYS A 356 33.44 16.05 -8.57
CA LYS A 356 32.46 16.34 -9.63
C LYS A 356 32.27 17.84 -9.76
N SER A 357 32.08 18.32 -10.98
CA SER A 357 31.84 19.74 -11.17
C SER A 357 30.46 20.12 -10.61
N PRO A 358 30.30 21.32 -10.03
CA PRO A 358 28.97 21.76 -9.58
C PRO A 358 27.92 21.80 -10.70
N ARG A 359 28.35 21.96 -11.96
CA ARG A 359 27.46 21.90 -13.13
C ARG A 359 26.90 20.50 -13.37
N ASP A 360 27.74 19.47 -13.20
CA ASP A 360 27.27 18.07 -13.35
C ASP A 360 26.27 17.73 -12.25
N ILE A 361 26.53 18.18 -11.01
CA ILE A 361 25.62 18.00 -9.89
C ILE A 361 24.32 18.81 -10.11
N GLN A 362 24.41 20.01 -10.67
CA GLN A 362 23.25 20.82 -11.03
C GLN A 362 22.33 20.11 -12.02
N ASN A 363 22.88 19.42 -13.03
CA ASN A 363 22.10 18.71 -14.03
C ASN A 363 21.32 17.54 -13.41
N VAL A 364 21.88 16.86 -12.40
CA VAL A 364 21.27 15.70 -11.75
C VAL A 364 20.31 16.11 -10.61
N ALA A 365 20.73 17.01 -9.72
CA ALA A 365 19.91 17.44 -8.59
C ALA A 365 18.89 18.52 -8.97
N HIS A 366 18.99 19.08 -10.19
CA HIS A 366 18.24 20.24 -10.66
C HIS A 366 18.30 21.44 -9.69
N VAL A 367 19.45 21.68 -9.05
CA VAL A 367 19.69 22.82 -8.15
C VAL A 367 20.73 23.75 -8.77
N SER A 368 20.55 25.07 -8.67
CA SER A 368 21.51 26.05 -9.20
C SER A 368 22.90 25.93 -8.56
N ASP A 369 23.95 26.06 -9.38
CA ASP A 369 25.36 26.05 -8.94
C ASP A 369 25.61 26.97 -7.72
N SER A 370 25.10 28.21 -7.76
CA SER A 370 25.23 29.17 -6.65
C SER A 370 24.66 28.64 -5.33
N THR A 371 23.57 27.88 -5.38
CA THR A 371 22.94 27.27 -4.20
C THR A 371 23.77 26.11 -3.67
N ILE A 372 24.37 25.31 -4.55
CA ILE A 372 25.28 24.21 -4.18
C ILE A 372 26.50 24.80 -3.46
N ARG A 373 27.14 25.81 -4.03
CA ARG A 373 28.30 26.49 -3.41
C ARG A 373 27.94 27.12 -2.06
N HIS A 374 26.80 27.78 -2.00
CA HIS A 374 26.36 28.39 -0.74
C HIS A 374 26.03 27.35 0.33
N ALA A 375 25.42 26.22 -0.04
CA ALA A 375 25.15 25.10 0.87
C ALA A 375 26.47 24.44 1.32
N TYR A 376 27.42 24.25 0.41
CA TYR A 376 28.76 23.74 0.71
C TYR A 376 29.52 24.64 1.69
N LYS A 377 29.45 25.96 1.53
CA LYS A 377 30.08 26.92 2.45
C LYS A 377 29.58 26.76 3.90
N LEU A 378 28.28 26.56 4.08
CA LEU A 378 27.70 26.32 5.41
C LEU A 378 28.14 24.98 5.99
N LEU A 379 28.13 23.95 5.14
CA LEU A 379 28.54 22.60 5.48
C LEU A 379 30.03 22.55 5.87
N PHE A 380 30.87 23.33 5.19
CA PHE A 380 32.30 23.47 5.47
C PHE A 380 32.57 24.12 6.83
N ASN A 381 31.76 25.10 7.25
CA ASN A 381 31.89 25.72 8.57
C ASN A 381 31.63 24.72 9.72
N GLU A 382 30.84 23.68 9.47
CA GLU A 382 30.51 22.64 10.44
C GLU A 382 31.23 21.31 10.18
N LYS A 383 32.29 21.32 9.34
CA LYS A 383 33.01 20.10 8.94
C LYS A 383 33.49 19.26 10.13
N ASP A 384 33.92 19.91 11.21
CA ASP A 384 34.48 19.25 12.39
C ASP A 384 33.43 18.47 13.19
N LYS A 385 32.15 18.84 13.07
CA LYS A 385 31.03 18.12 13.70
C LYS A 385 30.52 16.97 12.84
N LEU A 386 30.71 17.05 11.52
CA LEU A 386 30.21 16.07 10.56
C LEU A 386 31.20 14.92 10.33
N LEU A 387 32.50 15.19 10.41
CA LEU A 387 33.56 14.21 10.21
C LEU A 387 33.80 13.41 11.50
N THR A 388 33.11 12.27 11.62
CA THR A 388 33.28 11.30 12.73
C THR A 388 34.29 10.21 12.37
N GLU A 389 34.87 9.54 13.37
CA GLU A 389 35.83 8.42 13.18
C GLU A 389 35.29 7.30 12.27
N GLU A 390 33.96 7.11 12.25
CA GLU A 390 33.25 6.19 11.34
C GLU A 390 33.34 6.57 9.86
N ILE A 391 33.51 7.85 9.55
CA ILE A 391 33.63 8.36 8.19
C ILE A 391 35.10 8.40 7.79
N LEU A 392 36.00 8.73 8.72
CA LEU A 392 37.46 8.70 8.49
C LEU A 392 37.98 7.29 8.20
N SER A 393 37.44 6.27 8.90
CA SER A 393 37.80 4.86 8.67
C SER A 393 37.42 4.33 7.28
N ARG A 394 36.64 5.08 6.48
CA ARG A 394 36.26 4.70 5.11
C ARG A 394 37.23 5.20 4.03
N GLY A 395 38.39 5.75 4.42
CA GLY A 395 39.43 6.22 3.50
C GLY A 395 39.23 7.66 3.05
N VAL A 396 38.81 8.53 3.97
CA VAL A 396 38.48 9.93 3.72
C VAL A 396 39.68 10.82 4.06
N ASP A 397 40.15 11.62 3.09
CA ASP A 397 41.25 12.56 3.29
C ASP A 397 40.70 13.98 3.59
N PRO A 398 40.76 14.47 4.84
CA PRO A 398 40.19 15.77 5.22
C PRO A 398 40.96 16.98 4.65
N GLU A 399 42.18 16.79 4.15
CA GLU A 399 42.99 17.87 3.56
C GLU A 399 42.62 18.18 2.11
N ARG A 400 41.87 17.30 1.43
CA ARG A 400 41.52 17.44 0.02
C ARG A 400 40.31 18.34 -0.23
N LEU A 401 39.70 18.88 0.83
CA LEU A 401 38.55 19.77 0.72
C LEU A 401 38.93 21.15 0.15
N PRO A 402 38.34 21.58 -0.98
CA PRO A 402 38.54 22.94 -1.47
C PRO A 402 37.90 23.94 -0.51
N LYS A 403 38.63 25.03 -0.22
CA LYS A 403 38.07 26.16 0.52
C LYS A 403 36.93 26.79 -0.31
N PRO A 404 35.78 27.13 0.32
CA PRO A 404 34.59 27.60 -0.36
C PRO A 404 34.73 28.97 -1.03
#